data_AF-A0A165G8G1-F1
#
_entry.id   AF-A0A165G8G1-F1
#
_cell.length_a   1.000
_cell.length_b   1.000
_cell.length_c   1.000
_cell.angle_alpha   90.00
_cell.angle_beta   90.00
_cell.angle_gamma   90.00
#
_symmetry.space_group_name_H-M   'P 1'
#
loop_
_entity.id
_entity.type
_entity.pdbx_description
1 polymer ?
#
loop_
_entity_poly.entity_id
_entity_poly.type
_entity_poly.pdbx_seq_one_letter_code
_entity_poly.pdbx_strand_id
1 'polypeptide(L)'
;YFTSKRNLHNGVALSLAQNVDPFDILAHRQGQDCLHLQDNQVGYYEQRIDQGITKIFRVNPSSIRLGHLVELQVSFWVIHSGKDTLRLINKLLSFCIID
;
A
#
# COMPACT_ATOMS: atom_id res chain seq x y z
N TYR A 1 1.27 -2.57 -2.73
CA TYR A 1 0.56 -2.14 -3.95
C TYR A 1 0.12 -3.28 -4.87
N PHE A 2 0.88 -4.37 -5.03
CA PHE A 2 0.46 -5.44 -5.93
C PHE A 2 0.63 -6.83 -5.31
N THR A 3 -0.22 -7.77 -5.72
CA THR A 3 -0.13 -9.19 -5.41
C THR A 3 0.24 -9.93 -6.69
N SER A 4 1.20 -10.87 -6.63
CA SER A 4 1.53 -11.71 -7.78
C SER A 4 0.34 -12.61 -8.17
N LYS A 5 0.08 -12.76 -9.48
CA LYS A 5 -0.95 -13.66 -10.02
C LYS A 5 -0.76 -15.11 -9.55
N ARG A 6 0.49 -15.53 -9.31
CA ARG A 6 0.82 -16.87 -8.79
C ARG A 6 0.32 -17.12 -7.36
N ASN A 7 0.05 -16.05 -6.63
CA ASN A 7 -0.41 -16.05 -5.25
C ASN A 7 -1.89 -15.63 -5.14
N LEU A 8 -2.58 -15.50 -6.27
CA LEU A 8 -3.95 -15.02 -6.30
C LEU A 8 -4.89 -16.08 -5.73
N HIS A 9 -5.53 -15.76 -4.62
CA HIS A 9 -6.62 -16.53 -4.06
C HIS A 9 -7.87 -15.69 -4.29
N ASN A 10 -8.50 -15.83 -5.46
CA ASN A 10 -9.76 -15.19 -5.85
C ASN A 10 -9.92 -13.72 -5.40
N GLY A 11 -9.45 -12.77 -6.22
CA GLY A 11 -9.59 -11.34 -5.95
C GLY A 11 -9.94 -10.55 -7.20
N VAL A 12 -10.80 -9.55 -7.06
CA VAL A 12 -11.14 -8.63 -8.15
C VAL A 12 -9.97 -7.65 -8.32
N ALA A 13 -9.45 -7.57 -9.55
CA ALA A 13 -8.45 -6.58 -9.90
C ALA A 13 -9.07 -5.18 -9.84
N LEU A 14 -8.43 -4.28 -9.09
CA LEU A 14 -8.83 -2.90 -8.96
C LEU A 14 -7.88 -2.01 -9.75
N SER A 15 -8.39 -0.90 -10.29
CA SER A 15 -7.56 0.18 -10.80
C SER A 15 -6.95 0.95 -9.63
N LEU A 16 -5.72 1.43 -9.79
CA LEU A 16 -5.15 2.40 -8.86
C LEU A 16 -5.89 3.73 -8.99
N ALA A 17 -6.09 4.40 -7.86
CA ALA A 17 -6.69 5.72 -7.86
C ALA A 17 -5.68 6.76 -8.39
N GLN A 18 -6.15 7.73 -9.20
CA GLN A 18 -5.28 8.72 -9.84
C GLN A 18 -4.44 9.52 -8.83
N ASN A 19 -4.97 9.75 -7.63
CA ASN A 19 -4.21 10.45 -6.60
C ASN A 19 -3.04 9.61 -6.04
N VAL A 20 -3.15 8.28 -6.05
CA VAL A 20 -2.10 7.35 -5.64
C VAL A 20 -1.03 7.21 -6.72
N ASP A 21 -1.44 7.21 -8.00
CA ASP A 21 -0.54 7.03 -9.13
C ASP A 21 -0.77 8.10 -10.22
N PRO A 22 -0.45 9.38 -9.94
CA PRO A 22 -0.83 10.50 -10.81
C PRO A 22 -0.15 10.49 -12.18
N PHE A 23 0.92 9.72 -12.33
CA PHE A 23 1.73 9.61 -13.56
C PHE A 23 1.69 8.20 -14.15
N ASP A 24 0.74 7.36 -13.71
CA ASP A 24 0.57 5.97 -14.17
C ASP A 24 1.83 5.09 -14.03
N ILE A 25 2.79 5.46 -13.18
CA ILE A 25 4.07 4.75 -13.01
C ILE A 25 3.83 3.36 -12.41
N LEU A 26 2.92 3.26 -11.44
CA LEU A 26 2.55 1.99 -10.82
C LEU A 26 1.64 1.18 -11.77
N ALA A 27 0.67 1.82 -12.41
CA ALA A 27 -0.25 1.21 -13.37
C ALA A 27 0.49 0.63 -14.58
N HIS A 28 1.55 1.27 -15.07
CA HIS A 28 2.41 0.71 -16.12
C HIS A 28 3.12 -0.58 -15.71
N ARG A 29 3.32 -0.82 -14.40
CA ARG A 29 3.84 -2.09 -13.87
C ARG A 29 2.75 -3.13 -13.63
N GLN A 30 1.48 -2.74 -13.67
CA GLN A 30 0.33 -3.64 -13.54
C GLN A 30 0.15 -4.42 -14.86
N GLY A 31 -0.19 -5.71 -14.77
CA GLY A 31 -0.59 -6.51 -15.93
C GLY A 31 0.41 -7.56 -16.43
N GLN A 32 1.72 -7.41 -16.15
CA GLN A 32 2.70 -8.47 -16.46
C GLN A 32 2.46 -9.71 -15.58
N ASP A 33 2.74 -9.63 -14.28
CA ASP A 33 2.61 -10.78 -13.36
C ASP A 33 1.95 -10.46 -12.01
N CYS A 34 1.43 -9.24 -11.84
CA CYS A 34 0.84 -8.79 -10.60
C CYS A 34 -0.43 -7.97 -10.84
N LEU A 35 -1.29 -7.95 -9.81
CA LEU A 35 -2.59 -7.28 -9.80
C LEU A 35 -2.72 -6.41 -8.56
N HIS A 36 -3.32 -5.23 -8.72
CA HIS A 36 -3.79 -4.45 -7.58
C HIS A 36 -5.14 -5.02 -7.13
N LEU A 37 -5.29 -5.27 -5.84
CA LEU A 37 -6.43 -5.96 -5.24
C LEU A 37 -6.87 -5.16 -4.00
N GLN A 38 -8.03 -5.48 -3.43
CA GLN A 38 -8.54 -4.79 -2.24
C GLN A 38 -7.55 -4.84 -1.07
N ASP A 39 -6.86 -5.96 -0.87
CA ASP A 39 -5.84 -6.14 0.18
C ASP A 39 -4.52 -5.40 -0.07
N ASN A 40 -4.40 -4.71 -1.22
CA ASN A 40 -3.25 -3.92 -1.60
C ASN A 40 -3.47 -2.41 -1.43
N GLN A 41 -4.65 -2.00 -0.95
CA GLN A 41 -4.93 -0.61 -0.63
C GLN A 41 -4.05 -0.14 0.52
N VAL A 42 -3.44 1.03 0.31
CA VAL A 42 -2.52 1.65 1.27
C VAL A 42 -3.19 2.89 1.87
N GLY A 43 -3.14 3.01 3.19
CA GLY A 43 -3.58 4.20 3.91
C GLY A 43 -2.52 5.30 3.88
N TYR A 44 -2.95 6.55 3.76
CA TYR A 44 -2.06 7.71 3.82
C TYR A 44 -2.51 8.64 4.93
N TYR A 45 -1.60 8.93 5.84
CA TYR A 45 -1.87 9.66 7.06
C TYR A 45 -0.82 10.74 7.31
N GLU A 46 -1.18 11.66 8.18
CA GLU A 46 -0.29 12.68 8.71
C GLU A 46 -0.58 12.85 10.20
N GLN A 47 0.48 12.81 10.99
CA GLN A 47 0.46 13.14 12.40
C GLN A 47 0.54 14.65 12.55
N ARG A 48 -0.40 15.24 13.29
CA ARG A 48 -0.39 16.68 13.61
C ARG A 48 -0.67 16.90 15.08
N ILE A 49 -0.09 17.95 15.64
CA ILE A 49 -0.44 18.42 16.98
C ILE A 49 -1.62 19.38 16.85
N ASP A 50 -2.76 19.00 17.41
CA ASP A 50 -3.97 19.82 17.46
C ASP A 50 -4.33 20.09 18.92
N GLN A 51 -4.25 21.35 19.34
CA GLN A 51 -4.47 21.80 20.73
C GLN A 51 -3.59 21.06 21.76
N GLY A 52 -2.34 20.77 21.39
CA GLY A 52 -1.40 20.05 22.25
C GLY A 52 -1.60 18.53 22.29
N ILE A 53 -2.57 18.00 21.53
CA ILE A 53 -2.82 16.56 21.41
C ILE A 53 -2.38 16.08 20.03
N THR A 54 -1.54 15.05 20.00
CA THR A 54 -1.17 14.36 18.77
C THR A 54 -2.38 13.63 18.19
N LYS A 55 -2.74 13.97 16.94
CA LYS A 55 -3.84 13.36 16.19
C LYS A 55 -3.33 12.88 14.83
N ILE A 56 -3.97 11.84 14.31
CA ILE A 56 -3.66 11.25 13.01
C ILE A 56 -4.81 11.55 12.05
N PHE A 57 -4.50 12.16 10.92
CA PHE A 57 -5.48 12.53 9.90
C PHE A 57 -5.23 11.76 8.60
N ARG A 58 -6.29 11.38 7.89
CA ARG A 58 -6.15 10.89 6.52
C ARG A 58 -5.78 12.04 5.60
N VAL A 59 -4.84 11.78 4.70
CA VAL A 59 -4.37 12.78 3.74
C VAL A 59 -4.36 12.23 2.33
N ASN A 60 -4.25 13.13 1.35
CA ASN A 60 -3.97 12.72 0.00
C ASN A 60 -2.53 12.18 -0.08
N PRO A 61 -2.25 11.04 -0.73
CA PRO A 61 -0.88 10.59 -1.01
C PRO A 61 -0.02 11.67 -1.69
N SER A 62 -0.64 12.54 -2.49
CA SER A 62 0.01 13.71 -3.06
C SER A 62 0.40 14.77 -2.04
N SER A 63 0.27 14.56 -0.73
CA SER A 63 0.87 15.42 0.30
C SER A 63 2.28 14.98 0.68
N ILE A 64 2.68 13.72 0.39
CA ILE A 64 4.02 13.22 0.71
C ILE A 64 5.04 13.87 -0.25
N ARG A 65 6.12 14.41 0.30
CA ARG A 65 7.18 15.10 -0.45
C ARG A 65 8.55 14.57 -0.07
N LEU A 66 9.52 14.78 -0.95
CA LEU A 66 10.92 14.56 -0.64
C LEU A 66 11.30 15.42 0.57
N GLY A 67 11.99 14.82 1.54
CA GLY A 67 12.35 15.46 2.80
C GLY A 67 11.40 15.15 3.97
N HIS A 68 10.19 14.64 3.71
CA HIS A 68 9.30 14.24 4.81
C HIS A 68 9.84 13.02 5.56
N LEU A 69 9.73 13.04 6.89
CA LEU A 69 9.88 11.84 7.70
C LEU A 69 8.56 11.06 7.70
N VAL A 70 8.61 9.80 7.30
CA VAL A 70 7.42 8.94 7.25
C VAL A 70 7.60 7.68 8.08
N GLU A 71 6.58 7.35 8.87
CA GLU A 71 6.40 6.02 9.43
C GLU A 71 5.70 5.12 8.40
N LEU A 72 6.19 3.89 8.26
CA LEU A 72 5.60 2.88 7.38
C LEU A 72 5.01 1.76 8.22
N GLN A 73 3.73 1.47 8.00
CA GLN A 73 3.15 0.25 8.53
C GLN A 73 3.22 -0.86 7.48
N VAL A 74 3.81 -1.97 7.89
CA VAL A 74 4.02 -3.13 7.03
C VAL A 74 3.61 -4.39 7.77
N SER A 75 2.97 -5.32 7.08
CA SER A 75 2.59 -6.63 7.62
C SER A 75 3.20 -7.78 6.82
N PHE A 76 3.33 -8.94 7.47
CA PHE A 76 3.89 -10.15 6.89
C PHE A 76 2.84 -11.24 6.93
N TRP A 77 2.51 -11.80 5.78
CA TRP A 77 1.48 -12.83 5.66
C TRP A 77 2.11 -14.12 5.18
N VAL A 78 1.67 -15.25 5.73
CA VAL A 78 2.03 -16.58 5.24
C VAL A 78 0.91 -17.07 4.33
N ILE A 79 1.25 -17.36 3.09
CA ILE A 79 0.31 -17.88 2.09
C ILE A 79 0.80 -19.21 1.54
N HIS A 80 -0.14 -20.03 1.06
CA HIS A 80 0.21 -21.23 0.31
C HIS A 80 0.62 -20.83 -1.11
N SER A 81 1.70 -21.42 -1.61
CA SER A 81 2.27 -21.20 -2.93
C SER A 81 2.51 -22.58 -3.57
N GLY A 82 1.43 -23.37 -3.69
CA GLY A 82 1.48 -24.78 -4.10
C GLY A 82 0.95 -25.72 -3.02
N LYS A 83 1.06 -27.03 -3.24
CA LYS A 83 0.47 -28.07 -2.38
C LYS A 83 1.08 -28.09 -0.97
N ASP A 84 2.41 -27.97 -0.86
CA ASP A 84 3.15 -28.10 0.42
C ASP A 84 4.16 -26.97 0.63
N THR A 85 4.03 -25.85 -0.08
CA THR A 85 4.97 -24.73 0.00
C THR A 85 4.29 -23.52 0.60
N LEU A 86 4.83 -23.02 1.71
CA LEU A 86 4.44 -21.77 2.32
C LEU A 86 5.37 -20.66 1.85
N ARG A 87 4.82 -19.48 1.60
CA ARG A 87 5.56 -18.28 1.25
C ARG A 87 5.21 -17.17 2.20
N LEU A 88 6.23 -16.50 2.73
CA LEU A 88 6.07 -15.23 3.42
C LEU A 88 5.98 -14.12 2.39
N ILE A 89 4.93 -13.32 2.44
CA ILE A 89 4.77 -12.12 1.62
C ILE A 89 4.69 -10.89 2.51
N ASN A 90 5.22 -9.79 2.00
CA ASN A 90 5.17 -8.51 2.67
C ASN A 90 4.05 -7.65 2.08
N LYS A 91 3.32 -6.95 2.94
CA LYS A 91 2.19 -6.10 2.60
C LYS A 91 2.40 -4.73 3.22
N LEU A 92 2.61 -3.74 2.36
CA LEU A 92 2.58 -2.33 2.75
C LEU A 92 1.14 -1.94 3.09
N LEU A 93 0.92 -1.43 4.30
CA LEU A 93 -0.40 -1.08 4.80
C LEU A 93 -0.62 0.44 4.84
N SER A 94 0.38 1.21 5.27
CA SER A 94 0.23 2.67 5.34
C SER A 94 1.54 3.44 5.31
N PHE A 95 1.40 4.72 4.98
CA PHE A 95 2.37 5.79 5.23
C PHE A 95 1.76 6.78 6.22
N CYS A 96 2.54 7.25 7.18
CA CYS A 96 2.19 8.37 8.04
C CYS A 96 3.31 9.40 8.02
N ILE A 97 3.05 10.64 7.63
CA ILE A 97 4.00 11.75 7.80
C ILE A 97 4.07 12.08 9.30
N ILE A 98 5.27 12.15 9.87
CA ILE A 98 5.48 12.27 11.33
C ILE A 98 6.40 13.42 11.75
N ASP A 99 6.77 14.31 10.82
CA ASP A 99 7.56 15.51 11.12
C ASP A 99 6.74 16.72 11.59
#